data_AF-A0A972BPS2-F1
#
_entry.id   AF-A0A972BPS2-F1
#
_cell.length_a   1.000
_cell.length_b   1.000
_cell.length_c   1.000
_cell.angle_alpha   90.00
_cell.angle_beta   90.00
_cell.angle_gamma   90.00
#
_symmetry.space_group_name_H-M   'P 1'
#
loop_
_entity.id
_entity.type
_entity.pdbx_description
1 polymer ?
#
loop_
_entity_poly.entity_id
_entity_poly.type
_entity_poly.pdbx_seq_one_letter_code
_entity_poly.pdbx_strand_id
1 'polypeptide(L)'
;MFHSRTSNTLILQLFIMFLLGSLVFSFPAPASTYRGSVSPRPQKETTPVAPDQQKATPAVTAPAKKQAAPATKATQKQSAPKKTTATKNSAKKKSAEQKAASAPAGKKSSASKKTTKAAPKASAQKPASAQKSGTKKNSAASKPKQAVQNKKQTPSASVKAGSQKTSPPAKTGSNAATKKTASKADKPAASNKNLHLNVKSALLVNMTTGKIYYEQNPDKPIAPASITKVLTLYVLRESLAQGKISWKTPIPVSSRAVATGGSSMHLNKGEKVPLSELVKGISVVSANNACVALAEYLGKGDPKVFVGQMNAKAKKIGMTKSQFKNPNGLPAQGQLSTARDIAKLSMSYLRAFPDSLSIHSLTTHSYNGVTHRNANSLLRTYPGVDGLKTGFVCSSGYNITATAKRGNTRLVAVVLGAQTAKIRQLETARLLDYGFKQAAMESGKNTATKKSTKKTK
;
A
#
# COMPACT_ATOMS: atom_id res chain seq x y z
N MET A 1 66.69 -22.89 -34.82
CA MET A 1 66.05 -21.87 -35.69
C MET A 1 65.37 -20.82 -34.82
N PHE A 2 65.21 -19.59 -35.31
CA PHE A 2 64.67 -18.44 -34.55
C PHE A 2 63.16 -18.53 -34.29
N HIS A 3 62.68 -17.90 -33.20
CA HIS A 3 61.60 -16.88 -33.25
C HIS A 3 61.49 -16.04 -31.95
N SER A 4 61.12 -14.76 -32.13
CA SER A 4 60.87 -13.65 -31.18
C SER A 4 60.08 -14.05 -29.90
N ARG A 5 60.41 -13.64 -28.66
CA ARG A 5 60.57 -12.30 -27.99
C ARG A 5 59.27 -11.52 -27.66
N THR A 6 58.97 -11.40 -26.35
CA THR A 6 58.46 -10.23 -25.55
C THR A 6 57.11 -9.54 -25.92
N SER A 7 56.32 -8.93 -25.01
CA SER A 7 56.47 -8.68 -23.55
C SER A 7 55.13 -8.40 -22.84
N ASN A 8 55.13 -8.39 -21.49
CA ASN A 8 54.00 -7.95 -20.65
C ASN A 8 53.98 -6.42 -20.44
N THR A 9 52.91 -5.72 -20.85
CA THR A 9 52.54 -4.39 -20.31
C THR A 9 51.10 -3.99 -20.70
N LEU A 10 50.14 -4.07 -19.76
CA LEU A 10 49.03 -3.08 -19.61
C LEU A 10 48.17 -3.32 -18.33
N ILE A 11 48.73 -3.06 -17.14
CA ILE A 11 47.93 -2.96 -15.89
C ILE A 11 48.36 -1.69 -15.11
N LEU A 12 48.18 -0.50 -15.69
CA LEU A 12 48.31 0.77 -14.96
C LEU A 12 47.66 1.99 -15.64
N GLN A 13 46.32 2.01 -15.78
CA GLN A 13 45.58 3.28 -15.94
C GLN A 13 44.07 3.10 -15.64
N LEU A 14 43.54 3.98 -14.77
CA LEU A 14 42.13 4.21 -14.33
C LEU A 14 41.89 4.20 -12.80
N PHE A 15 42.90 4.54 -12.01
CA PHE A 15 42.75 4.79 -10.57
C PHE A 15 43.58 6.00 -10.10
N ILE A 16 43.24 7.20 -10.58
CA ILE A 16 43.57 8.54 -10.03
C ILE A 16 42.63 9.54 -10.72
N MET A 17 41.73 10.18 -9.97
CA MET A 17 41.01 11.43 -10.31
C MET A 17 40.00 11.76 -9.19
N PHE A 18 40.50 12.02 -7.98
CA PHE A 18 39.64 12.35 -6.83
C PHE A 18 40.36 13.13 -5.71
N LEU A 19 40.94 14.30 -6.04
CA LEU A 19 41.34 15.36 -5.09
C LEU A 19 41.82 16.61 -5.83
N LEU A 20 41.59 17.79 -5.21
CA LEU A 20 41.88 19.19 -5.64
C LEU A 20 40.72 19.92 -6.34
N GLY A 21 40.56 21.22 -6.01
CA GLY A 21 39.56 22.10 -6.64
C GLY A 21 38.62 22.88 -5.70
N SER A 22 39.06 23.31 -4.50
CA SER A 22 38.34 24.33 -3.73
C SER A 22 38.96 25.71 -4.00
N LEU A 23 38.24 26.58 -4.71
CA LEU A 23 38.55 28.01 -4.78
C LEU A 23 37.26 28.82 -4.74
N VAL A 24 37.27 29.93 -4.02
CA VAL A 24 36.09 30.79 -3.81
C VAL A 24 36.17 31.99 -4.74
N PHE A 25 35.11 32.23 -5.50
CA PHE A 25 34.83 33.52 -6.12
C PHE A 25 33.35 33.88 -5.91
N SER A 26 33.07 35.18 -5.86
CA SER A 26 31.76 35.76 -5.52
C SER A 26 31.34 36.80 -6.56
N PHE A 27 30.06 37.20 -6.51
CA PHE A 27 29.38 38.20 -7.36
C PHE A 27 29.15 37.79 -8.83
N PRO A 28 28.17 38.41 -9.51
CA PRO A 28 26.87 38.89 -9.03
C PRO A 28 25.68 38.28 -9.81
N ALA A 29 24.45 38.52 -9.35
CA ALA A 29 23.25 38.14 -10.09
C ALA A 29 22.92 39.15 -11.20
N PRO A 30 22.50 38.72 -12.41
CA PRO A 30 22.01 39.63 -13.43
C PRO A 30 20.58 40.09 -13.10
N ALA A 31 20.40 41.41 -12.92
CA ALA A 31 19.08 42.01 -12.97
C ALA A 31 18.59 42.07 -14.42
N SER A 32 17.32 41.72 -14.66
CA SER A 32 16.65 41.96 -15.94
C SER A 32 15.41 42.81 -15.69
N THR A 33 15.30 43.92 -16.41
CA THR A 33 14.29 44.95 -16.18
C THR A 33 13.00 44.67 -16.94
N TYR A 34 11.86 44.81 -16.27
CA TYR A 34 10.65 45.30 -16.92
C TYR A 34 9.95 46.33 -16.03
N ARG A 35 9.35 47.35 -16.65
CA ARG A 35 8.95 48.61 -16.00
C ARG A 35 7.49 48.93 -16.31
N GLY A 36 6.76 49.36 -15.29
CA GLY A 36 5.39 49.83 -15.39
C GLY A 36 4.55 49.31 -14.22
N SER A 37 3.91 50.11 -13.38
CA SER A 37 3.83 51.57 -13.18
C SER A 37 2.72 51.71 -12.13
N VAL A 38 2.98 52.39 -11.01
CA VAL A 38 2.02 52.47 -9.90
C VAL A 38 1.95 53.90 -9.39
N SER A 39 0.73 54.45 -9.28
CA SER A 39 0.23 55.54 -8.40
C SER A 39 -0.75 56.47 -9.13
N PRO A 40 -1.65 57.20 -8.44
CA PRO A 40 -2.13 57.04 -7.05
C PRO A 40 -3.67 56.87 -6.95
N ARG A 41 -4.15 56.71 -5.71
CA ARG A 41 -5.58 56.75 -5.31
C ARG A 41 -5.94 58.16 -4.79
N PRO A 42 -7.12 58.73 -5.08
CA PRO A 42 -7.79 59.72 -4.23
C PRO A 42 -8.82 59.08 -3.26
N GLN A 43 -9.04 59.70 -2.11
CA GLN A 43 -9.89 59.19 -1.02
C GLN A 43 -11.37 59.61 -1.14
N LYS A 44 -12.25 58.89 -0.43
CA LYS A 44 -13.29 59.51 0.40
C LYS A 44 -13.72 58.59 1.55
N GLU A 45 -14.09 59.22 2.67
CA GLU A 45 -14.68 58.63 3.88
C GLU A 45 -16.21 58.44 3.66
N THR A 46 -17.02 57.76 4.49
CA THR A 46 -17.13 57.80 5.96
C THR A 46 -17.57 56.47 6.62
N THR A 47 -17.86 56.52 7.93
CA THR A 47 -17.84 55.42 8.92
C THR A 47 -19.24 54.84 9.29
N PRO A 48 -19.34 53.75 10.09
CA PRO A 48 -20.48 52.82 10.06
C PRO A 48 -21.52 52.97 11.19
N VAL A 49 -22.59 52.17 11.12
CA VAL A 49 -23.57 51.93 12.20
C VAL A 49 -23.71 50.42 12.46
N ALA A 50 -23.94 50.02 13.71
CA ALA A 50 -24.08 48.63 14.18
C ALA A 50 -25.56 48.24 14.42
N PRO A 51 -25.91 46.94 14.47
CA PRO A 51 -27.26 46.47 14.82
C PRO A 51 -27.45 46.32 16.34
N ASP A 52 -28.63 46.68 16.84
CA ASP A 52 -29.05 46.49 18.24
C ASP A 52 -30.38 45.68 18.34
N GLN A 53 -30.79 45.30 19.55
CA GLN A 53 -31.86 44.34 19.84
C GLN A 53 -33.16 44.98 20.35
N GLN A 54 -34.30 44.35 20.02
CA GLN A 54 -35.51 44.06 20.86
C GLN A 54 -36.65 43.59 19.92
N LYS A 55 -37.53 42.61 20.19
CA LYS A 55 -38.19 42.03 21.40
C LYS A 55 -39.58 42.64 21.71
N ALA A 56 -40.63 42.20 20.99
CA ALA A 56 -42.02 42.13 21.51
C ALA A 56 -42.96 41.25 20.64
N THR A 57 -43.91 40.59 21.32
CA THR A 57 -45.15 39.91 20.83
C THR A 57 -46.38 40.83 21.10
N PRO A 58 -47.68 40.56 20.75
CA PRO A 58 -48.34 39.24 20.59
C PRO A 58 -49.59 39.06 19.65
N ALA A 59 -50.05 37.80 19.55
CA ALA A 59 -51.46 37.35 19.32
C ALA A 59 -52.13 37.77 17.96
N VAL A 60 -53.33 37.34 17.53
CA VAL A 60 -54.59 36.88 18.18
C VAL A 60 -55.36 35.84 17.32
N THR A 61 -56.29 35.08 17.95
CA THR A 61 -57.41 34.25 17.38
C THR A 61 -57.14 32.97 16.57
N ALA A 62 -57.77 31.88 17.06
CA ALA A 62 -58.50 30.91 16.22
C ALA A 62 -60.02 31.20 16.35
N PRO A 63 -60.91 30.56 15.56
CA PRO A 63 -61.55 29.33 16.06
C PRO A 63 -61.75 28.23 14.99
N ALA A 64 -62.41 27.12 15.35
CA ALA A 64 -62.43 25.87 14.58
C ALA A 64 -63.83 25.21 14.46
N LYS A 65 -63.96 24.18 13.61
CA LYS A 65 -64.99 23.12 13.72
C LYS A 65 -64.57 21.82 13.01
N LYS A 66 -64.73 20.69 13.71
CA LYS A 66 -65.28 19.35 13.36
C LYS A 66 -65.22 18.88 11.88
N GLN A 67 -65.00 17.60 11.53
CA GLN A 67 -64.91 16.29 12.24
C GLN A 67 -64.31 15.25 11.24
N ALA A 68 -63.97 13.98 11.50
CA ALA A 68 -64.01 13.05 12.66
C ALA A 68 -62.91 11.96 12.51
N ALA A 69 -62.97 10.87 13.28
CA ALA A 69 -62.27 9.58 13.07
C ALA A 69 -63.21 8.41 13.44
N PRO A 70 -62.85 7.12 13.21
CA PRO A 70 -62.14 6.38 14.26
C PRO A 70 -61.12 5.32 13.77
N ALA A 71 -60.45 4.66 14.72
CA ALA A 71 -59.64 3.45 14.53
C ALA A 71 -59.97 2.42 15.63
N THR A 72 -59.71 1.12 15.38
CA THR A 72 -59.92 0.02 16.35
C THR A 72 -58.75 -0.98 16.34
N LYS A 73 -58.64 -1.85 17.36
CA LYS A 73 -57.44 -2.65 17.64
C LYS A 73 -57.74 -3.96 18.38
N ALA A 74 -57.36 -5.12 17.81
CA ALA A 74 -57.30 -6.45 18.45
C ALA A 74 -56.32 -7.37 17.67
N THR A 75 -55.52 -8.33 18.18
CA THR A 75 -55.13 -8.83 19.53
C THR A 75 -55.68 -10.22 19.93
N GLN A 76 -54.75 -11.17 20.19
CA GLN A 76 -54.92 -12.62 20.53
C GLN A 76 -55.43 -13.53 19.38
N LYS A 77 -55.20 -14.86 19.35
CA LYS A 77 -54.60 -15.80 20.35
C LYS A 77 -53.71 -16.89 19.68
N GLN A 78 -53.13 -17.78 20.50
CA GLN A 78 -52.16 -18.83 20.14
C GLN A 78 -52.76 -20.03 19.37
N SER A 79 -51.93 -20.77 18.62
CA SER A 79 -51.77 -22.24 18.81
C SER A 79 -50.59 -22.82 18.01
N ALA A 80 -50.08 -23.97 18.47
CA ALA A 80 -49.19 -24.86 17.73
C ALA A 80 -49.42 -26.31 18.23
N PRO A 81 -49.33 -27.35 17.37
CA PRO A 81 -49.24 -28.74 17.80
C PRO A 81 -47.86 -29.37 17.51
N LYS A 82 -47.73 -30.69 17.76
CA LYS A 82 -46.49 -31.37 18.20
C LYS A 82 -46.16 -32.63 17.36
N LYS A 83 -44.95 -33.18 17.51
CA LYS A 83 -44.42 -34.40 16.85
C LYS A 83 -45.23 -35.69 17.09
N THR A 84 -45.23 -36.59 16.09
CA THR A 84 -45.05 -38.07 16.18
C THR A 84 -44.56 -38.60 14.80
N THR A 85 -43.37 -39.23 14.63
CA THR A 85 -43.06 -40.71 14.64
C THR A 85 -43.99 -41.57 13.76
N ALA A 86 -43.55 -42.44 12.82
CA ALA A 86 -42.48 -43.46 12.90
C ALA A 86 -42.11 -44.16 11.54
N THR A 87 -40.89 -44.75 11.44
CA THR A 87 -40.44 -45.85 10.52
C THR A 87 -40.46 -45.64 8.99
N LYS A 88 -39.71 -46.38 8.13
CA LYS A 88 -38.86 -47.61 8.27
C LYS A 88 -37.75 -47.66 7.18
N ASN A 89 -36.60 -48.31 7.47
CA ASN A 89 -35.55 -48.81 6.54
C ASN A 89 -34.78 -47.79 5.65
N SER A 90 -33.48 -47.90 5.33
CA SER A 90 -32.32 -48.76 5.75
C SER A 90 -31.01 -48.14 5.11
N ALA A 91 -29.76 -48.66 5.10
CA ALA A 91 -29.17 -49.94 5.53
C ALA A 91 -27.63 -49.86 5.82
N LYS A 92 -27.17 -50.61 6.84
CA LYS A 92 -26.05 -51.58 6.81
C LYS A 92 -24.61 -51.19 6.33
N LYS A 93 -23.75 -50.75 7.26
CA LYS A 93 -22.38 -51.26 7.56
C LYS A 93 -21.95 -50.73 8.95
N LYS A 94 -21.75 -51.57 9.98
CA LYS A 94 -20.49 -52.25 10.38
C LYS A 94 -19.27 -51.30 10.52
N SER A 95 -18.52 -51.29 11.62
CA SER A 95 -18.66 -51.94 12.95
C SER A 95 -17.66 -51.32 13.95
N ALA A 96 -17.79 -51.61 15.25
CA ALA A 96 -16.90 -51.14 16.33
C ALA A 96 -16.45 -52.30 17.25
N GLU A 97 -15.67 -51.98 18.29
CA GLU A 97 -15.15 -52.87 19.36
C GLU A 97 -14.01 -53.85 18.93
N GLN A 98 -13.13 -54.34 19.84
CA GLN A 98 -13.20 -54.38 21.31
C GLN A 98 -11.83 -54.27 22.06
N LYS A 99 -11.94 -54.02 23.38
CA LYS A 99 -11.13 -54.35 24.58
C LYS A 99 -9.90 -55.30 24.47
N ALA A 100 -8.93 -55.34 25.41
CA ALA A 100 -8.60 -54.51 26.60
C ALA A 100 -7.23 -54.89 27.25
N ALA A 101 -6.82 -54.09 28.25
CA ALA A 101 -6.04 -54.43 29.46
C ALA A 101 -4.63 -55.06 29.37
N SER A 102 -3.65 -54.39 30.00
CA SER A 102 -3.01 -54.87 31.25
C SER A 102 -1.94 -53.89 31.81
N ALA A 103 -1.65 -54.04 33.10
CA ALA A 103 -0.52 -53.47 33.87
C ALA A 103 -0.16 -54.51 34.97
N PRO A 104 1.01 -54.48 35.65
CA PRO A 104 1.17 -53.59 36.83
C PRO A 104 2.62 -53.21 37.26
N ALA A 105 2.72 -52.29 38.24
CA ALA A 105 3.85 -52.01 39.16
C ALA A 105 5.23 -51.58 38.56
N GLY A 106 6.07 -50.73 39.17
CA GLY A 106 6.05 -49.93 40.42
C GLY A 106 7.12 -48.82 40.32
N LYS A 107 7.55 -48.07 41.35
CA LYS A 107 7.28 -48.07 42.81
C LYS A 107 7.23 -46.60 43.35
N LYS A 108 7.07 -46.47 44.67
CA LYS A 108 7.25 -45.31 45.59
C LYS A 108 8.73 -44.83 45.62
N SER A 109 9.14 -43.65 46.11
CA SER A 109 8.74 -42.82 47.29
C SER A 109 8.82 -41.29 46.96
N SER A 110 8.17 -40.29 47.59
CA SER A 110 7.87 -39.90 49.00
C SER A 110 9.11 -39.61 49.87
N ALA A 111 9.25 -38.55 50.69
CA ALA A 111 8.55 -37.26 50.91
C ALA A 111 9.51 -36.32 51.75
N SER A 112 9.19 -35.19 52.43
CA SER A 112 7.94 -34.47 52.72
C SER A 112 8.16 -33.01 53.22
N LYS A 113 7.36 -32.05 52.71
CA LYS A 113 6.58 -31.02 53.46
C LYS A 113 7.17 -30.29 54.71
N LYS A 114 7.29 -28.95 54.64
CA LYS A 114 6.86 -28.04 55.74
C LYS A 114 6.51 -26.61 55.24
N THR A 115 5.82 -25.84 56.09
CA THR A 115 5.11 -24.59 55.78
C THR A 115 5.21 -23.56 56.91
N THR A 116 5.19 -22.25 56.61
CA THR A 116 4.68 -21.21 57.55
C THR A 116 4.24 -19.92 56.85
N LYS A 117 3.28 -19.20 57.47
CA LYS A 117 2.84 -17.83 57.13
C LYS A 117 3.87 -16.78 57.61
N ALA A 118 3.89 -15.58 57.01
CA ALA A 118 3.64 -14.30 57.71
C ALA A 118 3.74 -13.05 56.80
N ALA A 119 2.96 -12.01 57.11
CA ALA A 119 3.06 -10.61 56.68
C ALA A 119 2.06 -9.78 57.53
N PRO A 120 2.09 -8.43 57.58
CA PRO A 120 3.09 -7.48 57.06
C PRO A 120 3.65 -6.55 58.18
N LYS A 121 4.49 -5.57 57.82
CA LYS A 121 4.60 -4.28 58.55
C LYS A 121 5.07 -3.17 57.62
N ALA A 122 4.82 -1.92 57.98
CA ALA A 122 5.09 -0.73 57.17
C ALA A 122 5.98 0.28 57.91
N SER A 123 6.65 1.14 57.16
CA SER A 123 7.10 2.46 57.58
C SER A 123 7.09 3.41 56.38
N ALA A 124 7.09 4.71 56.63
CA ALA A 124 7.12 5.75 55.59
C ALA A 124 7.77 7.02 56.14
N GLN A 125 8.63 7.68 55.36
CA GLN A 125 8.81 9.13 55.41
C GLN A 125 9.63 9.70 54.23
N LYS A 126 9.54 11.03 54.11
CA LYS A 126 10.16 12.02 53.21
C LYS A 126 10.75 13.11 54.17
N PRO A 127 11.40 14.24 53.78
CA PRO A 127 11.74 14.76 52.45
C PRO A 127 13.10 15.51 52.28
N ALA A 128 13.32 16.06 51.07
CA ALA A 128 14.22 17.19 50.73
C ALA A 128 15.76 16.91 50.77
N SER A 129 16.66 17.73 50.22
CA SER A 129 16.53 19.05 49.54
C SER A 129 17.57 19.32 48.42
N ALA A 130 17.14 20.12 47.42
CA ALA A 130 17.82 21.23 46.70
C ALA A 130 19.35 21.28 46.36
N GLN A 131 19.58 21.60 45.06
CA GLN A 131 20.48 22.65 44.49
C GLN A 131 22.01 22.45 44.21
N LYS A 132 22.46 23.31 43.27
CA LYS A 132 23.85 23.62 42.80
C LYS A 132 24.61 22.47 42.12
N SER A 133 25.10 22.51 40.87
CA SER A 133 25.71 23.52 39.95
C SER A 133 27.21 23.28 39.79
N GLY A 134 27.66 22.86 38.59
CA GLY A 134 29.07 22.65 38.25
C GLY A 134 29.27 22.59 36.73
N THR A 135 30.36 23.18 36.23
CA THR A 135 30.58 23.45 34.80
C THR A 135 31.73 22.63 34.20
N LYS A 136 31.63 22.38 32.88
CA LYS A 136 32.72 22.12 31.91
C LYS A 136 33.89 21.20 32.34
N LYS A 137 33.95 19.99 31.75
CA LYS A 137 35.00 19.62 30.78
C LYS A 137 34.76 18.23 30.18
N ASN A 138 34.83 18.15 28.85
CA ASN A 138 35.15 16.97 28.02
C ASN A 138 35.02 17.40 26.54
N SER A 139 35.81 16.91 25.58
CA SER A 139 37.14 16.27 25.63
C SER A 139 37.65 16.24 24.18
N ALA A 140 38.90 16.66 23.91
CA ALA A 140 39.42 16.72 22.55
C ALA A 140 39.62 15.34 21.92
N ALA A 141 39.58 15.26 20.58
CA ALA A 141 39.72 14.01 19.84
C ALA A 141 41.15 13.44 19.88
N SER A 142 41.29 12.12 19.86
CA SER A 142 42.56 11.47 19.50
C SER A 142 42.40 10.06 18.90
N LYS A 143 43.02 9.89 17.74
CA LYS A 143 43.49 8.68 17.04
C LYS A 143 44.64 9.18 16.12
N PRO A 144 45.55 8.35 15.59
CA PRO A 144 45.62 6.88 15.67
C PRO A 144 47.00 6.34 16.09
N LYS A 145 47.17 5.01 16.08
CA LYS A 145 48.32 4.36 15.42
C LYS A 145 48.01 2.91 15.04
N GLN A 146 48.90 2.31 14.26
CA GLN A 146 48.76 0.99 13.63
C GLN A 146 49.56 -0.08 14.38
N ALA A 147 49.22 -1.36 14.14
CA ALA A 147 50.16 -2.47 14.20
C ALA A 147 49.82 -3.46 13.07
N VAL A 148 50.83 -4.13 12.52
CA VAL A 148 50.72 -5.06 11.39
C VAL A 148 51.33 -6.39 11.79
N GLN A 149 50.72 -7.51 11.41
CA GLN A 149 51.47 -8.72 11.10
C GLN A 149 50.71 -9.62 10.12
N ASN A 150 51.46 -10.55 9.50
CA ASN A 150 51.13 -11.20 8.24
C ASN A 150 51.63 -12.65 8.29
N LYS A 151 50.83 -13.63 7.81
CA LYS A 151 51.32 -14.98 7.49
C LYS A 151 50.48 -15.66 6.41
N LYS A 152 51.10 -16.66 5.78
CA LYS A 152 50.85 -17.11 4.40
C LYS A 152 50.91 -18.64 4.37
N GLN A 153 49.90 -19.33 3.81
CA GLN A 153 50.08 -20.66 3.22
C GLN A 153 48.87 -21.17 2.40
N THR A 154 49.20 -21.85 1.30
CA THR A 154 48.41 -22.80 0.49
C THR A 154 49.43 -23.84 -0.03
N PRO A 155 49.06 -25.09 -0.38
CA PRO A 155 48.75 -25.38 -1.81
C PRO A 155 47.84 -26.61 -2.13
N SER A 156 47.40 -26.70 -3.39
CA SER A 156 47.11 -27.95 -4.17
C SER A 156 45.95 -28.90 -3.75
N ALA A 157 45.37 -29.74 -4.64
CA ALA A 157 45.57 -29.97 -6.10
C ALA A 157 44.29 -30.48 -6.83
N SER A 158 44.31 -30.35 -8.18
CA SER A 158 43.78 -31.16 -9.33
C SER A 158 42.69 -32.26 -9.16
N VAL A 159 41.93 -32.71 -10.19
CA VAL A 159 42.20 -33.09 -11.62
C VAL A 159 40.93 -32.82 -12.48
N LYS A 160 40.95 -32.16 -13.67
CA LYS A 160 41.09 -32.63 -15.10
C LYS A 160 40.12 -33.75 -15.56
N ALA A 161 39.57 -33.84 -16.80
CA ALA A 161 39.63 -33.11 -18.10
C ALA A 161 38.24 -33.24 -18.84
N GLY A 162 37.91 -32.94 -20.12
CA GLY A 162 38.57 -32.46 -21.37
C GLY A 162 37.83 -31.24 -22.02
N SER A 163 37.76 -30.92 -23.34
CA SER A 163 38.01 -31.59 -24.66
C SER A 163 36.82 -32.42 -25.21
N GLN A 164 36.34 -32.36 -26.48
CA GLN A 164 36.62 -31.60 -27.75
C GLN A 164 35.24 -31.14 -28.37
N LYS A 165 34.98 -30.05 -29.13
CA LYS A 165 35.55 -29.35 -30.31
C LYS A 165 35.34 -30.04 -31.69
N THR A 166 34.39 -29.55 -32.53
CA THR A 166 34.52 -29.21 -34.00
C THR A 166 33.19 -28.82 -34.69
N SER A 167 33.27 -28.05 -35.79
CA SER A 167 32.26 -27.73 -36.84
C SER A 167 32.98 -26.94 -37.97
N PRO A 168 32.43 -26.69 -39.19
CA PRO A 168 31.31 -27.29 -39.93
C PRO A 168 31.80 -27.94 -41.26
N PRO A 169 30.95 -28.11 -42.31
CA PRO A 169 31.03 -27.16 -43.44
C PRO A 169 29.65 -26.79 -44.05
N ALA A 170 29.63 -25.99 -45.13
CA ALA A 170 28.43 -25.45 -45.79
C ALA A 170 28.51 -25.50 -47.33
N LYS A 171 27.39 -25.35 -48.05
CA LYS A 171 27.33 -24.80 -49.43
C LYS A 171 25.90 -24.51 -49.96
N THR A 172 25.80 -23.43 -50.75
CA THR A 172 24.93 -23.09 -51.93
C THR A 172 23.64 -23.87 -52.25
N GLY A 173 22.57 -23.26 -52.82
CA GLY A 173 22.36 -21.84 -53.19
C GLY A 173 21.33 -21.62 -54.34
N SER A 174 21.22 -20.35 -54.78
CA SER A 174 20.55 -19.82 -56.00
C SER A 174 19.00 -19.74 -56.12
N ASN A 175 18.58 -18.65 -56.79
CA ASN A 175 17.23 -18.17 -57.05
C ASN A 175 16.43 -18.98 -58.10
N ALA A 176 15.10 -18.80 -58.06
CA ALA A 176 14.26 -18.64 -59.25
C ALA A 176 13.24 -17.51 -59.00
N ALA A 177 12.78 -16.80 -60.05
CA ALA A 177 11.91 -15.63 -59.90
C ALA A 177 10.78 -15.59 -60.94
N THR A 178 9.58 -15.19 -60.51
CA THR A 178 8.41 -14.88 -61.35
C THR A 178 7.72 -13.59 -60.87
N LYS A 179 7.00 -12.90 -61.76
CA LYS A 179 6.59 -11.49 -61.60
C LYS A 179 5.14 -11.25 -62.09
N LYS A 180 4.44 -10.30 -61.46
CA LYS A 180 2.98 -10.01 -61.57
C LYS A 180 2.13 -11.13 -60.95
N THR A 181 0.97 -10.86 -60.34
CA THR A 181 0.05 -9.71 -60.46
C THR A 181 -0.22 -8.99 -59.14
N ALA A 182 -0.82 -7.79 -59.21
CA ALA A 182 -1.25 -7.03 -58.04
C ALA A 182 -2.68 -7.42 -57.63
N SER A 183 -2.87 -7.84 -56.38
CA SER A 183 -4.18 -7.93 -55.73
C SER A 183 -4.18 -7.04 -54.48
N LYS A 184 -5.19 -6.17 -54.36
CA LYS A 184 -5.32 -5.20 -53.26
C LYS A 184 -5.97 -5.87 -52.05
N ALA A 185 -5.30 -6.88 -51.50
CA ALA A 185 -5.80 -7.65 -50.37
C ALA A 185 -5.95 -6.77 -49.11
N ASP A 186 -7.08 -6.89 -48.42
CA ASP A 186 -7.36 -6.13 -47.21
C ASP A 186 -6.32 -6.38 -46.12
N LYS A 187 -5.76 -5.29 -45.61
CA LYS A 187 -4.74 -5.32 -44.55
C LYS A 187 -5.39 -5.86 -43.26
N PRO A 188 -5.06 -7.07 -42.79
CA PRO A 188 -5.74 -7.66 -41.63
C PRO A 188 -5.54 -6.78 -40.40
N ALA A 189 -6.63 -6.53 -39.67
CA ALA A 189 -6.65 -5.59 -38.56
C ALA A 189 -5.54 -5.92 -37.54
N ALA A 190 -4.65 -4.95 -37.29
CA ALA A 190 -3.41 -5.17 -36.56
C ALA A 190 -3.66 -5.78 -35.17
N SER A 191 -3.33 -7.06 -35.01
CA SER A 191 -3.53 -7.77 -33.75
C SER A 191 -2.65 -7.14 -32.66
N ASN A 192 -3.24 -6.73 -31.55
CA ASN A 192 -2.53 -6.13 -30.40
C ASN A 192 -1.75 -7.20 -29.60
N LYS A 193 -0.83 -7.90 -30.27
CA LYS A 193 0.19 -8.74 -29.64
C LYS A 193 1.27 -7.83 -29.04
N ASN A 194 1.75 -8.20 -27.86
CA ASN A 194 2.96 -7.66 -27.23
C ASN A 194 2.91 -6.20 -26.73
N LEU A 195 1.90 -5.85 -25.93
CA LEU A 195 2.16 -4.85 -24.87
C LEU A 195 3.17 -5.46 -23.89
N HIS A 196 4.32 -4.83 -23.71
CA HIS A 196 5.32 -5.17 -22.70
C HIS A 196 5.73 -3.91 -21.93
N LEU A 197 5.86 -4.04 -20.62
CA LEU A 197 6.15 -2.95 -19.68
C LEU A 197 7.53 -3.15 -19.05
N ASN A 198 8.32 -2.09 -18.88
CA ASN A 198 9.64 -2.11 -18.24
C ASN A 198 9.55 -2.19 -16.70
N VAL A 199 8.95 -3.27 -16.19
CA VAL A 199 8.62 -3.47 -14.77
C VAL A 199 8.72 -4.96 -14.36
N LYS A 200 8.97 -5.24 -13.08
CA LYS A 200 9.11 -6.64 -12.59
C LYS A 200 7.79 -7.43 -12.68
N SER A 201 6.65 -6.79 -12.44
CA SER A 201 5.32 -7.42 -12.49
C SER A 201 4.21 -6.37 -12.73
N ALA A 202 3.16 -6.74 -13.45
CA ALA A 202 1.97 -5.91 -13.66
C ALA A 202 0.69 -6.74 -13.86
N LEU A 203 -0.46 -6.12 -13.58
CA LEU A 203 -1.78 -6.71 -13.80
C LEU A 203 -2.84 -5.61 -13.98
N LEU A 204 -3.81 -5.82 -14.87
CA LEU A 204 -4.90 -4.87 -15.17
C LEU A 204 -6.25 -5.57 -15.17
N VAL A 205 -7.21 -5.03 -14.42
CA VAL A 205 -8.57 -5.58 -14.30
C VAL A 205 -9.61 -4.49 -14.56
N ASN A 206 -10.67 -4.83 -15.29
CA ASN A 206 -11.91 -4.08 -15.27
C ASN A 206 -12.63 -4.37 -13.94
N MET A 207 -12.72 -3.36 -13.07
CA MET A 207 -13.30 -3.51 -11.74
C MET A 207 -14.81 -3.76 -11.77
N THR A 208 -15.50 -3.30 -12.83
CA THR A 208 -16.94 -3.50 -13.02
C THR A 208 -17.27 -4.95 -13.38
N THR A 209 -16.52 -5.56 -14.31
CA THR A 209 -16.79 -6.93 -14.80
C THR A 209 -15.94 -8.00 -14.13
N GLY A 210 -14.87 -7.63 -13.41
CA GLY A 210 -13.85 -8.54 -12.89
C GLY A 210 -12.90 -9.10 -13.95
N LYS A 211 -13.09 -8.77 -15.23
CA LYS A 211 -12.28 -9.31 -16.32
C LYS A 211 -10.85 -8.74 -16.28
N ILE A 212 -9.87 -9.64 -16.33
CA ILE A 212 -8.46 -9.29 -16.50
C ILE A 212 -8.21 -8.95 -17.97
N TYR A 213 -7.54 -7.82 -18.21
CA TYR A 213 -7.15 -7.36 -19.55
C TYR A 213 -5.67 -7.56 -19.83
N TYR A 214 -4.82 -7.59 -18.80
CA TYR A 214 -3.37 -7.72 -18.97
C TYR A 214 -2.71 -8.34 -17.74
N GLU A 215 -1.70 -9.17 -17.97
CA GLU A 215 -0.86 -9.78 -16.94
C GLU A 215 0.61 -9.82 -17.42
N GLN A 216 1.54 -9.45 -16.55
CA GLN A 216 2.99 -9.63 -16.76
C GLN A 216 3.58 -10.09 -15.44
N ASN A 217 4.04 -11.35 -15.36
CA ASN A 217 4.52 -11.97 -14.11
C ASN A 217 3.58 -11.72 -12.89
N PRO A 218 2.26 -11.90 -13.01
CA PRO A 218 1.26 -11.36 -12.07
C PRO A 218 1.39 -11.92 -10.63
N ASP A 219 1.94 -13.12 -10.51
CA ASP A 219 2.13 -13.86 -9.26
C ASP A 219 3.57 -13.74 -8.68
N LYS A 220 4.43 -12.89 -9.25
CA LYS A 220 5.81 -12.72 -8.81
C LYS A 220 5.87 -12.11 -7.39
N PRO A 221 6.55 -12.74 -6.41
CA PRO A 221 6.70 -12.19 -5.07
C PRO A 221 7.55 -10.91 -5.09
N ILE A 222 6.98 -9.81 -4.62
CA ILE A 222 7.63 -8.49 -4.54
C ILE A 222 7.27 -7.86 -3.19
N ALA A 223 8.22 -7.15 -2.56
CA ALA A 223 7.95 -6.36 -1.37
C ALA A 223 6.93 -5.24 -1.70
N PRO A 224 5.74 -5.20 -1.07
CA PRO A 224 4.65 -4.29 -1.47
C PRO A 224 4.97 -2.81 -1.23
N ALA A 225 5.94 -2.49 -0.37
CA ALA A 225 6.21 -1.14 0.12
C ALA A 225 4.92 -0.49 0.67
N SER A 226 4.80 0.84 0.57
CA SER A 226 3.62 1.62 1.00
C SER A 226 2.27 1.24 0.35
N ILE A 227 2.20 0.31 -0.61
CA ILE A 227 0.91 -0.27 -1.03
C ILE A 227 0.24 -1.02 0.13
N THR A 228 1.02 -1.56 1.07
CA THR A 228 0.58 -2.12 2.36
C THR A 228 -0.44 -1.22 3.08
N LYS A 229 -0.32 0.11 2.92
CA LYS A 229 -1.22 1.08 3.56
C LYS A 229 -2.67 0.98 3.06
N VAL A 230 -2.93 0.45 1.87
CA VAL A 230 -4.30 0.18 1.39
C VAL A 230 -4.98 -0.88 2.27
N LEU A 231 -4.25 -1.90 2.73
CA LEU A 231 -4.77 -2.92 3.65
C LEU A 231 -4.98 -2.36 5.06
N THR A 232 -4.06 -1.51 5.54
CA THR A 232 -4.20 -0.75 6.79
C THR A 232 -5.45 0.12 6.79
N LEU A 233 -5.68 0.87 5.70
CA LEU A 233 -6.89 1.65 5.49
C LEU A 233 -8.14 0.76 5.38
N TYR A 234 -8.05 -0.43 4.78
CA TYR A 234 -9.20 -1.33 4.67
C TYR A 234 -9.67 -1.85 6.05
N VAL A 235 -8.75 -2.35 6.89
CA VAL A 235 -9.08 -2.81 8.26
C VAL A 235 -9.60 -1.64 9.14
N LEU A 236 -9.05 -0.44 8.93
CA LEU A 236 -9.53 0.78 9.57
C LEU A 236 -10.95 1.15 9.12
N ARG A 237 -11.24 1.11 7.82
CA ARG A 237 -12.57 1.41 7.26
C ARG A 237 -13.63 0.43 7.73
N GLU A 238 -13.28 -0.84 7.95
CA GLU A 238 -14.17 -1.80 8.62
C GLU A 238 -14.42 -1.45 10.08
N SER A 239 -13.41 -0.93 10.81
CA SER A 239 -13.58 -0.50 12.19
C SER A 239 -14.49 0.73 12.31
N LEU A 240 -14.40 1.66 11.35
CA LEU A 240 -15.34 2.78 11.17
C LEU A 240 -16.77 2.28 10.88
N ALA A 241 -16.92 1.38 9.90
CA ALA A 241 -18.24 0.83 9.52
C ALA A 241 -18.90 -0.02 10.62
N GLN A 242 -18.11 -0.56 11.55
CA GLN A 242 -18.58 -1.28 12.73
C GLN A 242 -18.84 -0.37 13.94
N GLY A 243 -18.77 0.97 13.78
CA GLY A 243 -19.01 1.94 14.86
C GLY A 243 -17.97 1.95 15.99
N LYS A 244 -16.88 1.17 15.87
CA LYS A 244 -15.85 1.03 16.91
C LYS A 244 -15.00 2.29 17.10
N ILE A 245 -14.97 3.14 16.07
CA ILE A 245 -14.28 4.43 15.99
C ILE A 245 -15.10 5.36 15.08
N SER A 246 -14.86 6.66 15.18
CA SER A 246 -15.43 7.67 14.29
C SER A 246 -14.32 8.50 13.63
N TRP A 247 -14.66 9.24 12.57
CA TRP A 247 -13.72 10.19 11.93
C TRP A 247 -13.17 11.27 12.89
N LYS A 248 -13.90 11.55 13.98
CA LYS A 248 -13.50 12.50 15.04
C LYS A 248 -12.72 11.84 16.19
N THR A 249 -12.54 10.51 16.20
CA THR A 249 -11.86 9.80 17.29
C THR A 249 -10.43 10.33 17.46
N PRO A 250 -10.04 10.80 18.66
CA PRO A 250 -8.71 11.33 18.92
C PRO A 250 -7.69 10.20 19.11
N ILE A 251 -6.81 10.02 18.14
CA ILE A 251 -5.76 9.01 18.15
C ILE A 251 -4.50 9.58 18.82
N PRO A 252 -4.02 9.01 19.94
CA PRO A 252 -2.82 9.47 20.61
C PRO A 252 -1.55 9.07 19.85
N VAL A 253 -0.59 9.99 19.72
CA VAL A 253 0.68 9.74 19.02
C VAL A 253 1.77 9.33 20.00
N SER A 254 2.22 8.08 19.90
CA SER A 254 3.29 7.54 20.75
C SER A 254 4.69 7.97 20.29
N SER A 255 5.70 7.79 21.15
CA SER A 255 7.11 7.93 20.74
C SER A 255 7.53 6.92 19.68
N ARG A 256 6.92 5.72 19.64
CA ARG A 256 7.16 4.70 18.61
C ARG A 256 6.64 5.18 17.26
N ALA A 257 5.47 5.81 17.24
CA ALA A 257 4.92 6.43 16.03
C ALA A 257 5.85 7.53 15.51
N VAL A 258 6.25 8.51 16.35
CA VAL A 258 7.16 9.59 15.93
C VAL A 258 8.52 9.07 15.42
N ALA A 259 9.11 8.09 16.11
CA ALA A 259 10.38 7.48 15.71
C ALA A 259 10.30 6.56 14.47
N THR A 260 9.12 6.39 13.87
CA THR A 260 8.96 5.55 12.67
C THR A 260 9.46 6.28 11.42
N GLY A 261 10.68 5.94 10.99
CA GLY A 261 11.34 6.55 9.83
C GLY A 261 10.63 6.36 8.47
N GLY A 262 11.12 7.09 7.46
CA GLY A 262 10.51 7.20 6.13
C GLY A 262 9.48 8.34 6.06
N SER A 263 8.50 8.24 5.15
CA SER A 263 7.47 9.28 4.96
C SER A 263 6.71 9.57 6.26
N SER A 264 6.54 10.85 6.60
CA SER A 264 5.93 11.33 7.85
C SER A 264 5.03 12.53 7.55
N MET A 265 3.93 12.67 8.30
CA MET A 265 3.07 13.87 8.26
C MET A 265 3.39 14.88 9.40
N HIS A 266 4.60 14.86 9.95
CA HIS A 266 5.05 15.75 11.04
C HIS A 266 4.20 15.67 12.32
N LEU A 267 3.97 14.43 12.78
CA LEU A 267 3.27 14.17 14.05
C LEU A 267 4.19 14.40 15.26
N ASN A 268 3.64 14.98 16.32
CA ASN A 268 4.32 15.27 17.59
C ASN A 268 4.02 14.21 18.67
N LYS A 269 4.98 13.96 19.56
CA LYS A 269 4.81 13.04 20.69
C LYS A 269 3.72 13.56 21.64
N GLY A 270 2.72 12.73 21.94
CA GLY A 270 1.68 13.03 22.92
C GLY A 270 0.50 13.85 22.39
N GLU A 271 0.55 14.33 21.14
CA GLU A 271 -0.61 14.97 20.51
C GLU A 271 -1.74 13.94 20.28
N LYS A 272 -2.97 14.43 20.13
CA LYS A 272 -4.17 13.62 19.85
C LYS A 272 -4.75 14.05 18.51
N VAL A 273 -4.54 13.25 17.47
CA VAL A 273 -4.90 13.60 16.09
C VAL A 273 -6.29 13.05 15.76
N PRO A 274 -7.22 13.85 15.20
CA PRO A 274 -8.47 13.33 14.66
C PRO A 274 -8.22 12.28 13.58
N LEU A 275 -8.97 11.18 13.61
CA LEU A 275 -8.79 10.07 12.67
C LEU A 275 -8.84 10.50 11.19
N SER A 276 -9.66 11.50 10.86
CA SER A 276 -9.71 12.09 9.51
C SER A 276 -8.35 12.56 8.99
N GLU A 277 -7.52 13.18 9.83
CA GLU A 277 -6.23 13.74 9.41
C GLU A 277 -5.18 12.65 9.26
N LEU A 278 -5.16 11.64 10.16
CA LEU A 278 -4.31 10.47 9.97
C LEU A 278 -4.64 9.72 8.67
N VAL A 279 -5.92 9.61 8.29
CA VAL A 279 -6.32 8.95 7.03
C VAL A 279 -5.93 9.76 5.80
N LYS A 280 -6.05 11.10 5.83
CA LYS A 280 -5.50 11.99 4.79
C LYS A 280 -3.98 11.84 4.68
N GLY A 281 -3.26 11.83 5.81
CA GLY A 281 -1.82 11.63 5.88
C GLY A 281 -1.34 10.29 5.32
N ILE A 282 -2.05 9.21 5.62
CA ILE A 282 -1.74 7.86 5.11
C ILE A 282 -1.99 7.77 3.59
N SER A 283 -3.07 8.39 3.10
CA SER A 283 -3.43 8.37 1.68
C SER A 283 -2.53 9.26 0.82
N VAL A 284 -2.34 10.52 1.22
CA VAL A 284 -1.63 11.56 0.45
C VAL A 284 -0.12 11.56 0.71
N VAL A 285 0.27 11.71 1.98
CA VAL A 285 1.68 11.82 2.41
C VAL A 285 2.37 10.47 2.43
N SER A 286 1.59 9.37 2.45
CA SER A 286 2.10 8.02 2.71
C SER A 286 2.71 7.86 4.10
N ALA A 287 2.21 8.61 5.10
CA ALA A 287 2.76 8.68 6.45
C ALA A 287 2.90 7.32 7.16
N ASN A 288 4.11 6.98 7.59
CA ASN A 288 4.45 5.75 8.30
C ASN A 288 4.11 5.82 9.78
N ASN A 289 4.35 6.97 10.41
CA ASN A 289 4.03 7.27 11.80
C ASN A 289 2.52 7.21 12.06
N ALA A 290 1.71 7.79 11.17
CA ALA A 290 0.25 7.68 11.22
C ALA A 290 -0.24 6.22 11.18
N CYS A 291 0.34 5.37 10.31
CA CYS A 291 0.01 3.94 10.28
C CYS A 291 0.39 3.21 11.59
N VAL A 292 1.46 3.63 12.27
CA VAL A 292 1.85 3.04 13.56
C VAL A 292 0.91 3.49 14.67
N ALA A 293 0.60 4.79 14.77
CA ALA A 293 -0.36 5.30 15.77
C ALA A 293 -1.75 4.63 15.66
N LEU A 294 -2.25 4.41 14.43
CA LEU A 294 -3.50 3.66 14.20
C LEU A 294 -3.39 2.17 14.57
N ALA A 295 -2.27 1.53 14.25
CA ALA A 295 -2.05 0.12 14.59
C ALA A 295 -1.87 -0.10 16.10
N GLU A 296 -1.28 0.87 16.81
CA GLU A 296 -1.24 0.89 18.28
C GLU A 296 -2.64 1.08 18.85
N TYR A 297 -3.41 2.05 18.37
CA TYR A 297 -4.77 2.31 18.86
C TYR A 297 -5.70 1.10 18.66
N LEU A 298 -5.78 0.57 17.43
CA LEU A 298 -6.64 -0.58 17.11
C LEU A 298 -6.09 -1.92 17.63
N GLY A 299 -4.78 -1.98 17.90
CA GLY A 299 -4.10 -3.11 18.54
C GLY A 299 -4.05 -3.03 20.07
N LYS A 300 -4.75 -2.08 20.70
CA LYS A 300 -4.74 -1.84 22.17
C LYS A 300 -3.33 -1.71 22.77
N GLY A 301 -2.41 -1.06 22.04
CA GLY A 301 -1.01 -0.84 22.41
C GLY A 301 0.00 -1.68 21.62
N ASP A 302 -0.40 -2.80 21.02
CA ASP A 302 0.48 -3.67 20.24
C ASP A 302 0.13 -3.69 18.73
N PRO A 303 0.96 -3.09 17.87
CA PRO A 303 0.81 -3.17 16.41
C PRO A 303 0.77 -4.60 15.85
N LYS A 304 1.31 -5.62 16.54
CA LYS A 304 1.24 -7.01 16.09
C LYS A 304 -0.20 -7.52 16.05
N VAL A 305 -1.06 -7.09 16.97
CA VAL A 305 -2.49 -7.43 16.98
C VAL A 305 -3.16 -6.90 15.72
N PHE A 306 -2.88 -5.65 15.35
CA PHE A 306 -3.37 -5.06 14.10
C PHE A 306 -2.79 -5.74 12.85
N VAL A 307 -1.50 -6.09 12.85
CA VAL A 307 -0.89 -6.90 11.76
C VAL A 307 -1.53 -8.29 11.66
N GLY A 308 -1.97 -8.88 12.76
CA GLY A 308 -2.81 -10.09 12.76
C GLY A 308 -4.13 -9.88 12.02
N GLN A 309 -4.84 -8.78 12.33
CA GLN A 309 -6.08 -8.39 11.64
C GLN A 309 -5.85 -8.13 10.14
N MET A 310 -4.75 -7.48 9.75
CA MET A 310 -4.35 -7.29 8.36
C MET A 310 -4.17 -8.61 7.61
N ASN A 311 -3.44 -9.57 8.19
CA ASN A 311 -3.22 -10.88 7.54
C ASN A 311 -4.50 -11.72 7.49
N ALA A 312 -5.36 -11.67 8.52
CA ALA A 312 -6.68 -12.30 8.50
C ALA A 312 -7.58 -11.70 7.39
N LYS A 313 -7.56 -10.37 7.22
CA LYS A 313 -8.22 -9.67 6.11
C LYS A 313 -7.66 -10.11 4.76
N ALA A 314 -6.34 -10.13 4.59
CA ALA A 314 -5.68 -10.56 3.36
C ALA A 314 -6.10 -12.00 2.96
N LYS A 315 -6.10 -12.94 3.92
CA LYS A 315 -6.60 -14.30 3.71
C LYS A 315 -8.10 -14.31 3.33
N LYS A 316 -8.94 -13.55 4.02
CA LYS A 316 -10.40 -13.46 3.75
C LYS A 316 -10.73 -12.93 2.35
N ILE A 317 -9.89 -12.06 1.77
CA ILE A 317 -10.06 -11.54 0.39
C ILE A 317 -9.19 -12.27 -0.65
N GLY A 318 -8.70 -13.47 -0.29
CA GLY A 318 -8.03 -14.38 -1.22
C GLY A 318 -6.60 -14.00 -1.60
N MET A 319 -5.90 -13.16 -0.82
CA MET A 319 -4.50 -12.79 -1.05
C MET A 319 -3.53 -13.90 -0.59
N THR A 320 -3.61 -15.06 -1.23
CA THR A 320 -2.94 -16.29 -0.79
C THR A 320 -1.42 -16.29 -0.98
N LYS A 321 -0.85 -15.31 -1.70
CA LYS A 321 0.60 -15.12 -1.90
C LYS A 321 1.10 -13.81 -1.27
N SER A 322 0.39 -13.31 -0.25
CA SER A 322 0.74 -12.10 0.49
C SER A 322 0.91 -12.35 1.99
N GLN A 323 1.94 -11.73 2.58
CA GLN A 323 2.20 -11.75 4.01
C GLN A 323 2.65 -10.35 4.46
N PHE A 324 2.01 -9.84 5.50
CA PHE A 324 2.32 -8.53 6.09
C PHE A 324 2.96 -8.70 7.47
N LYS A 325 3.88 -7.80 7.80
CA LYS A 325 4.70 -7.78 9.02
C LYS A 325 4.62 -6.44 9.75
N ASN A 326 4.23 -5.36 9.08
CA ASN A 326 4.04 -4.02 9.66
C ASN A 326 2.89 -3.26 8.96
N PRO A 327 2.27 -2.25 9.60
CA PRO A 327 1.11 -1.52 9.05
C PRO A 327 1.47 -0.48 7.98
N ASN A 328 2.75 -0.22 7.75
CA ASN A 328 3.22 0.86 6.88
C ASN A 328 3.90 0.39 5.59
N GLY A 329 4.35 -0.87 5.52
CA GLY A 329 5.07 -1.39 4.37
C GLY A 329 6.57 -1.09 4.36
N LEU A 330 7.17 -0.70 5.49
CA LEU A 330 8.63 -0.62 5.62
C LEU A 330 9.29 -2.00 5.41
N PRO A 331 10.58 -2.07 5.03
CA PRO A 331 11.28 -3.34 4.83
C PRO A 331 11.16 -4.29 6.04
N ALA A 332 10.79 -5.54 5.78
CA ALA A 332 10.72 -6.61 6.77
C ALA A 332 10.87 -7.97 6.08
N GLN A 333 11.57 -8.92 6.69
CA GLN A 333 11.81 -10.24 6.12
C GLN A 333 10.49 -11.00 5.93
N GLY A 334 10.29 -11.56 4.74
CA GLY A 334 9.05 -12.23 4.36
C GLY A 334 7.82 -11.32 4.24
N GLN A 335 7.98 -9.99 4.19
CA GLN A 335 6.88 -9.08 3.81
C GLN A 335 6.80 -8.99 2.27
N LEU A 336 5.98 -9.85 1.68
CA LEU A 336 5.85 -10.03 0.23
C LEU A 336 4.38 -9.99 -0.19
N SER A 337 4.15 -9.68 -1.47
CA SER A 337 2.84 -9.68 -2.12
C SER A 337 3.01 -9.89 -3.63
N THR A 338 1.92 -10.11 -4.35
CA THR A 338 1.89 -10.22 -5.83
C THR A 338 1.06 -9.10 -6.46
N ALA A 339 1.18 -8.89 -7.77
CA ALA A 339 0.31 -7.93 -8.49
C ALA A 339 -1.15 -8.40 -8.52
N ARG A 340 -1.36 -9.72 -8.66
CA ARG A 340 -2.68 -10.36 -8.55
C ARG A 340 -3.34 -10.07 -7.20
N ASP A 341 -2.62 -10.23 -6.10
CA ASP A 341 -3.18 -10.02 -4.75
C ASP A 341 -3.37 -8.54 -4.41
N ILE A 342 -2.50 -7.65 -4.91
CA ILE A 342 -2.73 -6.19 -4.80
C ILE A 342 -3.96 -5.75 -5.59
N ALA A 343 -4.27 -6.38 -6.74
CA ALA A 343 -5.51 -6.10 -7.46
C ALA A 343 -6.75 -6.60 -6.70
N LYS A 344 -6.70 -7.78 -6.07
CA LYS A 344 -7.75 -8.26 -5.16
C LYS A 344 -7.98 -7.26 -4.02
N LEU A 345 -6.91 -6.81 -3.38
CA LEU A 345 -6.95 -5.79 -2.32
C LEU A 345 -7.64 -4.51 -2.78
N SER A 346 -7.15 -3.90 -3.87
CA SER A 346 -7.70 -2.64 -4.39
C SER A 346 -9.16 -2.77 -4.81
N MET A 347 -9.55 -3.85 -5.51
CA MET A 347 -10.95 -4.08 -5.88
C MET A 347 -11.86 -4.33 -4.67
N SER A 348 -11.41 -5.12 -3.69
CA SER A 348 -12.21 -5.44 -2.49
C SER A 348 -12.39 -4.22 -1.60
N TYR A 349 -11.34 -3.43 -1.41
CA TYR A 349 -11.38 -2.16 -0.66
C TYR A 349 -12.34 -1.16 -1.30
N LEU A 350 -12.23 -0.94 -2.62
CA LEU A 350 -13.07 0.03 -3.33
C LEU A 350 -14.52 -0.43 -3.55
N ARG A 351 -14.80 -1.74 -3.53
CA ARG A 351 -16.18 -2.26 -3.52
C ARG A 351 -16.84 -2.08 -2.15
N ALA A 352 -16.09 -2.25 -1.06
CA ALA A 352 -16.60 -2.07 0.30
C ALA A 352 -16.73 -0.60 0.70
N PHE A 353 -15.79 0.25 0.29
CA PHE A 353 -15.67 1.65 0.71
C PHE A 353 -15.37 2.59 -0.47
N PRO A 354 -16.27 2.69 -1.47
CA PRO A 354 -16.04 3.48 -2.70
C PRO A 354 -15.86 4.97 -2.41
N ASP A 355 -16.50 5.48 -1.36
CA ASP A 355 -16.36 6.84 -0.84
C ASP A 355 -14.92 7.21 -0.45
N SER A 356 -14.07 6.22 -0.16
CA SER A 356 -12.64 6.43 0.13
C SER A 356 -11.89 7.12 -1.02
N LEU A 357 -12.41 7.07 -2.25
CA LEU A 357 -11.87 7.81 -3.39
C LEU A 357 -11.88 9.33 -3.18
N SER A 358 -12.79 9.87 -2.36
CA SER A 358 -12.76 11.28 -1.93
C SER A 358 -11.45 11.68 -1.22
N ILE A 359 -10.79 10.73 -0.54
CA ILE A 359 -9.50 10.95 0.15
C ILE A 359 -8.33 10.53 -0.74
N HIS A 360 -8.45 9.45 -1.51
CA HIS A 360 -7.38 8.98 -2.41
C HIS A 360 -7.14 9.90 -3.62
N SER A 361 -8.13 10.71 -4.00
CA SER A 361 -8.03 11.70 -5.08
C SER A 361 -7.38 13.02 -4.66
N LEU A 362 -7.25 13.30 -3.35
CA LEU A 362 -6.65 14.54 -2.84
C LEU A 362 -5.23 14.73 -3.38
N THR A 363 -4.98 15.85 -4.04
CA THR A 363 -3.70 16.16 -4.69
C THR A 363 -2.65 16.72 -3.74
N THR A 364 -3.08 17.26 -2.58
CA THR A 364 -2.27 17.79 -1.48
C THR A 364 -2.95 17.49 -0.12
N HIS A 365 -2.19 17.63 0.97
CA HIS A 365 -2.71 17.64 2.34
C HIS A 365 -1.73 18.43 3.24
N SER A 366 -2.27 19.31 4.07
CA SER A 366 -1.50 20.15 4.99
C SER A 366 -1.78 19.72 6.44
N TYR A 367 -0.71 19.55 7.23
CA TYR A 367 -0.78 19.23 8.66
C TYR A 367 0.44 19.79 9.38
N ASN A 368 0.27 20.26 10.63
CA ASN A 368 1.32 20.90 11.45
C ASN A 368 2.20 21.88 10.65
N GLY A 369 1.55 22.82 9.95
CA GLY A 369 2.20 23.87 9.15
C GLY A 369 2.77 23.42 7.79
N VAL A 370 2.89 22.12 7.52
CA VAL A 370 3.55 21.62 6.29
C VAL A 370 2.56 21.06 5.28
N THR A 371 2.60 21.60 4.06
CA THR A 371 1.81 21.13 2.91
C THR A 371 2.57 20.08 2.11
N HIS A 372 2.02 18.86 2.06
CA HIS A 372 2.55 17.75 1.29
C HIS A 372 1.78 17.57 -0.03
N ARG A 373 2.47 17.13 -1.09
CA ARG A 373 1.86 16.76 -2.38
C ARG A 373 1.65 15.25 -2.47
N ASN A 374 0.53 14.82 -3.06
CA ASN A 374 0.28 13.40 -3.28
C ASN A 374 1.35 12.80 -4.21
N ALA A 375 1.99 11.73 -3.74
CA ALA A 375 3.03 10.98 -4.45
C ALA A 375 2.49 10.16 -5.65
N ASN A 376 1.17 10.04 -5.80
CA ASN A 376 0.53 9.61 -7.04
C ASN A 376 0.37 10.81 -8.00
N SER A 377 1.38 11.03 -8.83
CA SER A 377 1.38 12.09 -9.84
C SER A 377 0.30 11.95 -10.92
N LEU A 378 -0.21 10.73 -11.18
CA LEU A 378 -1.25 10.48 -12.18
C LEU A 378 -2.56 11.24 -11.90
N LEU A 379 -2.87 11.53 -10.62
CA LEU A 379 -4.00 12.38 -10.20
C LEU A 379 -4.01 13.77 -10.87
N ARG A 380 -2.87 14.22 -11.40
CA ARG A 380 -2.68 15.52 -12.05
C ARG A 380 -2.27 15.42 -13.52
N THR A 381 -2.05 14.21 -14.06
CA THR A 381 -1.48 14.02 -15.41
C THR A 381 -2.19 12.94 -16.24
N TYR A 382 -3.25 12.31 -15.74
CA TYR A 382 -3.95 11.25 -16.47
C TYR A 382 -5.47 11.37 -16.26
N PRO A 383 -6.25 11.71 -17.32
CA PRO A 383 -7.69 11.89 -17.20
C PRO A 383 -8.43 10.66 -16.66
N GLY A 384 -9.13 10.88 -15.55
CA GLY A 384 -9.96 9.88 -14.87
C GLY A 384 -9.28 9.11 -13.73
N VAL A 385 -7.99 9.34 -13.41
CA VAL A 385 -7.34 8.70 -12.24
C VAL A 385 -7.73 9.40 -10.94
N ASP A 386 -8.27 8.62 -10.00
CA ASP A 386 -8.76 9.07 -8.69
C ASP A 386 -8.16 8.26 -7.51
N GLY A 387 -7.08 7.49 -7.76
CA GLY A 387 -6.29 6.84 -6.71
C GLY A 387 -5.31 5.79 -7.27
N LEU A 388 -4.76 4.86 -6.47
CA LEU A 388 -4.95 4.64 -5.03
C LEU A 388 -3.68 4.96 -4.24
N LYS A 389 -2.59 4.24 -4.53
CA LYS A 389 -1.40 4.25 -3.66
C LYS A 389 -0.12 3.86 -4.39
N THR A 390 0.88 4.71 -4.23
CA THR A 390 2.28 4.46 -4.60
C THR A 390 3.09 3.88 -3.44
N GLY A 391 4.17 3.17 -3.77
CA GLY A 391 5.17 2.70 -2.82
C GLY A 391 6.57 2.60 -3.46
N PHE A 392 7.59 2.57 -2.60
CA PHE A 392 8.98 2.34 -2.96
C PHE A 392 9.72 1.77 -1.75
N VAL A 393 10.52 0.72 -1.96
CA VAL A 393 11.66 0.31 -1.14
C VAL A 393 12.74 -0.22 -2.10
N CYS A 394 14.01 -0.17 -1.71
CA CYS A 394 15.13 -0.49 -2.60
C CYS A 394 15.04 -1.90 -3.22
N SER A 395 14.57 -2.90 -2.46
CA SER A 395 14.41 -4.28 -2.94
C SER A 395 13.29 -4.46 -3.97
N SER A 396 12.18 -3.72 -3.85
CA SER A 396 11.12 -3.76 -4.86
C SER A 396 11.47 -2.93 -6.09
N GLY A 397 11.97 -1.72 -5.89
CA GLY A 397 11.85 -0.62 -6.86
C GLY A 397 10.53 0.14 -6.67
N TYR A 398 10.11 0.89 -7.68
CA TYR A 398 8.94 1.76 -7.63
C TYR A 398 7.65 1.01 -7.97
N ASN A 399 6.66 1.07 -7.07
CA ASN A 399 5.38 0.35 -7.13
C ASN A 399 4.19 1.33 -7.15
N ILE A 400 3.07 0.94 -7.76
CA ILE A 400 1.77 1.60 -7.67
C ILE A 400 0.61 0.61 -7.84
N THR A 401 -0.48 0.84 -7.11
CA THR A 401 -1.82 0.45 -7.55
C THR A 401 -2.63 1.72 -7.84
N ALA A 402 -3.15 1.81 -9.06
CA ALA A 402 -3.91 2.92 -9.57
C ALA A 402 -5.32 2.46 -9.95
N THR A 403 -6.28 3.37 -9.88
CA THR A 403 -7.59 3.18 -10.50
C THR A 403 -7.92 4.39 -11.35
N ALA A 404 -8.70 4.17 -12.41
CA ALA A 404 -9.22 5.23 -13.25
C ALA A 404 -10.64 4.90 -13.71
N LYS A 405 -11.48 5.92 -13.89
CA LYS A 405 -12.83 5.80 -14.46
C LYS A 405 -12.95 6.63 -15.74
N ARG A 406 -13.50 6.05 -16.80
CA ARG A 406 -13.96 6.75 -18.02
C ARG A 406 -15.34 6.19 -18.39
N GLY A 407 -16.37 7.03 -18.39
CA GLY A 407 -17.76 6.57 -18.48
C GLY A 407 -18.10 5.53 -17.42
N ASN A 408 -18.73 4.42 -17.81
CA ASN A 408 -19.10 3.32 -16.92
C ASN A 408 -17.96 2.29 -16.66
N THR A 409 -16.80 2.47 -17.31
CA THR A 409 -15.63 1.60 -17.10
C THR A 409 -14.76 2.14 -15.98
N ARG A 410 -14.57 1.36 -14.91
CA ARG A 410 -13.49 1.56 -13.93
C ARG A 410 -12.43 0.48 -14.07
N LEU A 411 -11.17 0.88 -14.17
CA LEU A 411 -10.02 -0.03 -14.23
C LEU A 411 -9.25 0.00 -12.90
N VAL A 412 -8.61 -1.11 -12.56
CA VAL A 412 -7.57 -1.20 -11.52
C VAL A 412 -6.29 -1.69 -12.18
N ALA A 413 -5.27 -0.84 -12.21
CA ALA A 413 -3.94 -1.15 -12.70
C ALA A 413 -2.99 -1.37 -11.52
N VAL A 414 -2.17 -2.41 -11.60
CA VAL A 414 -1.10 -2.70 -10.64
C VAL A 414 0.20 -2.82 -11.39
N VAL A 415 1.22 -2.07 -10.95
CA VAL A 415 2.54 -2.00 -11.57
C VAL A 415 3.60 -2.03 -10.47
N LEU A 416 4.45 -3.05 -10.46
CA LEU A 416 5.39 -3.34 -9.39
C LEU A 416 6.83 -3.41 -9.92
N GLY A 417 7.75 -2.79 -9.18
CA GLY A 417 9.18 -2.88 -9.43
C GLY A 417 9.64 -2.25 -10.75
N ALA A 418 9.13 -1.06 -11.07
CA ALA A 418 9.77 -0.19 -12.06
C ALA A 418 11.11 0.33 -11.51
N GLN A 419 12.10 0.58 -12.38
CA GLN A 419 13.41 1.09 -11.98
C GLN A 419 13.34 2.54 -11.43
N THR A 420 12.46 3.39 -11.98
CA THR A 420 12.31 4.79 -11.56
C THR A 420 10.83 5.19 -11.40
N ALA A 421 10.58 6.28 -10.66
CA ALA A 421 9.24 6.86 -10.55
C ALA A 421 8.66 7.31 -11.90
N LYS A 422 9.52 7.77 -12.83
CA LYS A 422 9.14 8.16 -14.20
C LYS A 422 8.67 6.95 -15.01
N ILE A 423 9.43 5.85 -14.99
CA ILE A 423 9.04 4.58 -15.64
C ILE A 423 7.73 4.06 -15.04
N ARG A 424 7.61 4.02 -13.70
CA ARG A 424 6.37 3.62 -13.02
C ARG A 424 5.15 4.40 -13.53
N GLN A 425 5.26 5.72 -13.65
CA GLN A 425 4.15 6.58 -14.10
C GLN A 425 3.81 6.33 -15.58
N LEU A 426 4.83 6.29 -16.46
CA LEU A 426 4.67 6.03 -17.88
C LEU A 426 4.00 4.67 -18.14
N GLU A 427 4.50 3.61 -17.51
CA GLU A 427 3.99 2.24 -17.72
C GLU A 427 2.58 2.05 -17.16
N THR A 428 2.24 2.74 -16.07
CA THR A 428 0.87 2.73 -15.54
C THR A 428 -0.10 3.46 -16.48
N ALA A 429 0.32 4.57 -17.10
CA ALA A 429 -0.49 5.27 -18.10
C ALA A 429 -0.70 4.41 -19.36
N ARG A 430 0.39 3.84 -19.94
CA ARG A 430 0.33 2.91 -21.08
C ARG A 430 -0.62 1.74 -20.81
N LEU A 431 -0.55 1.17 -19.61
CA LEU A 431 -1.41 0.06 -19.19
C LEU A 431 -2.88 0.46 -19.05
N LEU A 432 -3.18 1.62 -18.46
CA LEU A 432 -4.55 2.13 -18.36
C LEU A 432 -5.16 2.45 -19.74
N ASP A 433 -4.41 3.08 -20.65
CA ASP A 433 -4.89 3.38 -22.00
C ASP A 433 -5.13 2.11 -22.83
N TYR A 434 -4.30 1.08 -22.66
CA TYR A 434 -4.56 -0.25 -23.22
C TYR A 434 -5.88 -0.82 -22.70
N GLY A 435 -6.14 -0.76 -21.38
CA GLY A 435 -7.38 -1.27 -20.79
C GLY A 435 -8.63 -0.53 -21.24
N PHE A 436 -8.56 0.79 -21.42
CA PHE A 436 -9.70 1.56 -21.94
C PHE A 436 -9.98 1.23 -23.41
N LYS A 437 -8.94 0.94 -24.21
CA LYS A 437 -9.11 0.40 -25.57
C LYS A 437 -9.78 -0.98 -25.55
N GLN A 438 -9.37 -1.89 -24.66
CA GLN A 438 -10.04 -3.21 -24.53
C GLN A 438 -11.52 -3.06 -24.14
N ALA A 439 -11.83 -2.24 -23.12
CA ALA A 439 -13.21 -2.00 -22.68
C ALA A 439 -14.11 -1.39 -23.77
N ALA A 440 -13.56 -0.51 -24.62
CA ALA A 440 -14.28 0.04 -25.76
C ALA A 440 -14.61 -1.04 -26.81
N MET A 441 -13.64 -1.90 -27.14
CA MET A 441 -13.85 -3.01 -28.09
C MET A 441 -14.88 -4.03 -27.58
N GLU A 442 -14.91 -4.32 -26.28
CA GLU A 442 -15.92 -5.19 -25.66
C GLU A 442 -17.32 -4.57 -25.71
N SER A 443 -17.43 -3.28 -25.42
CA SER A 443 -18.70 -2.53 -25.50
C SER A 443 -19.24 -2.46 -26.92
N GLY A 444 -18.35 -2.28 -27.91
CA GLY A 444 -18.69 -2.30 -29.33
C GLY A 444 -19.22 -3.67 -29.79
N LYS A 445 -18.52 -4.76 -29.44
CA LYS A 445 -18.95 -6.13 -29.75
C LYS A 445 -20.35 -6.44 -29.19
N ASN A 446 -20.58 -6.16 -27.91
CA ASN A 446 -21.88 -6.39 -27.26
C ASN A 446 -23.02 -5.60 -27.93
N THR A 447 -22.71 -4.41 -28.47
CA THR A 447 -23.69 -3.59 -29.20
C THR A 447 -23.99 -4.14 -30.60
N ALA A 448 -22.97 -4.65 -31.30
CA ALA A 448 -23.14 -5.29 -32.61
C ALA A 448 -23.98 -6.57 -32.52
N THR A 449 -23.69 -7.45 -31.55
CA THR A 449 -24.48 -8.68 -31.32
C THR A 449 -25.95 -8.37 -31.06
N LYS A 450 -26.25 -7.40 -30.18
CA LYS A 450 -27.63 -6.98 -29.88
C LYS A 450 -28.39 -6.42 -31.09
N LYS A 451 -27.70 -5.73 -32.02
CA LYS A 451 -28.31 -5.26 -33.28
C LYS A 451 -28.62 -6.42 -34.24
N SER A 452 -27.74 -7.42 -34.33
CA SER A 452 -27.98 -8.62 -35.15
C SER A 452 -29.19 -9.42 -34.66
N THR A 453 -29.31 -9.66 -33.35
CA THR A 453 -30.47 -10.37 -32.75
C THR A 453 -31.79 -9.60 -32.79
N LYS A 454 -31.78 -8.30 -33.18
CA LYS A 454 -32.99 -7.48 -33.39
C LYS A 454 -33.26 -7.19 -34.89
N LYS A 455 -32.59 -7.92 -35.78
CA LYS A 455 -32.89 -8.01 -37.23
C LYS A 455 -33.28 -9.43 -37.68
N THR A 456 -33.33 -10.37 -36.73
CA THR A 456 -33.68 -11.79 -36.91
C THR A 456 -34.93 -12.16 -36.09
N LYS A 457 -35.69 -11.13 -35.70
CA LYS A 457 -37.05 -11.10 -35.17
C LYS A 457 -37.69 -9.82 -35.69
#